data_AF-A0A2C9M2C7-F1
#
_entry.id   AF-A0A2C9M2C7-F1
#
_cell.length_a   1.000
_cell.length_b   1.000
_cell.length_c   1.000
_cell.angle_alpha   90.00
_cell.angle_beta   90.00
_cell.angle_gamma   90.00
#
_symmetry.space_group_name_H-M   'P 1'
#
loop_
_entity.id
_entity.type
_entity.pdbx_description
1 polymer ?
#
loop_
_entity_poly.entity_id
_entity_poly.type
_entity_poly.pdbx_seq_one_letter_code
_entity_poly.pdbx_strand_id
1 'polypeptide(L)'
;YDTVLTHYNLYKYVFSTPRELNHPKIHRLVKIPPKPFPLGYAKEKAVYEYDEKIKALDKLEAQTIMQLKENLLSKDAFSSHKTVSQIDGVPLPYSKMSLEELLKDVLSGVMEIKGNEFLFNANEAVEELSFKFEKAIVPRPVVRGSPPRYELKNDPRATTSSKSRKSIMLSNSTNK
;
A
#
# COMPACT_ATOMS: atom_id res chain seq x y z
N TYR A 1 87.94 20.55 45.91
CA TYR A 1 88.28 19.30 45.19
C TYR A 1 87.09 18.35 45.11
N ASP A 2 86.29 18.22 46.17
CA ASP A 2 85.14 17.29 46.20
C ASP A 2 84.08 17.54 45.12
N THR A 3 83.82 18.80 44.77
CA THR A 3 82.82 19.14 43.73
C THR A 3 83.26 18.73 42.33
N VAL A 4 84.54 18.84 41.98
CA VAL A 4 85.00 18.52 40.61
C VAL A 4 84.87 17.01 40.34
N LEU A 5 85.22 16.19 41.34
CA LEU A 5 85.14 14.75 41.22
C LEU A 5 83.69 14.26 41.20
N THR A 6 82.78 14.90 41.95
CA THR A 6 81.34 14.57 41.89
C THR A 6 80.73 14.92 40.54
N HIS A 7 81.08 16.08 39.96
CA HIS A 7 80.60 16.46 38.63
C HIS A 7 81.15 15.52 37.56
N TYR A 8 82.45 15.17 37.62
CA TYR A 8 83.05 14.20 36.72
C TYR A 8 82.35 12.83 36.78
N ASN A 9 82.07 12.33 37.99
CA ASN A 9 81.37 11.06 38.18
C ASN A 9 79.92 11.12 37.69
N LEU A 10 79.23 12.26 37.85
CA LEU A 10 77.89 12.46 37.32
C LEU A 10 77.88 12.45 35.79
N TYR A 11 78.80 13.17 35.15
CA TYR A 11 78.95 13.14 33.69
C TYR A 11 79.27 11.74 33.19
N LYS A 12 80.22 11.06 33.85
CA LYS A 12 80.56 9.67 33.53
C LYS A 12 79.32 8.79 33.62
N TYR A 13 78.51 8.90 34.67
CA TYR A 13 77.28 8.13 34.81
C TYR A 13 76.30 8.44 33.68
N VAL A 14 75.94 9.71 33.44
CA VAL A 14 74.98 10.11 32.40
C VAL A 14 75.38 9.65 30.99
N PHE A 15 76.67 9.67 30.68
CA PHE A 15 77.17 9.29 29.34
C PHE A 15 77.48 7.79 29.19
N SER A 16 77.71 7.06 30.29
CA SER A 16 78.02 5.62 30.23
C SER A 16 76.80 4.73 30.44
N THR A 17 75.76 5.22 31.13
CA THR A 17 74.53 4.45 31.33
C THR A 17 73.48 4.86 30.30
N PRO A 18 73.05 3.98 29.38
CA PRO A 18 71.94 4.29 28.49
C PRO A 18 70.67 4.51 29.32
N ARG A 19 69.93 5.59 29.05
CA ARG A 19 68.64 5.81 29.71
C ARG A 19 67.62 4.81 29.20
N GLU A 20 66.91 4.15 30.12
CA GLU A 20 65.74 3.37 29.77
C GLU A 20 64.61 4.30 29.31
N LEU A 21 64.21 4.17 28.05
CA LEU A 21 63.10 4.91 27.48
C LEU A 21 61.79 4.31 28.00
N ASN A 22 61.21 4.92 29.02
CA ASN A 22 59.86 4.59 29.45
C ASN A 22 58.86 5.07 28.39
N HIS A 23 58.51 4.18 27.47
CA HIS A 23 57.38 4.40 26.55
C HIS A 23 56.08 4.10 27.31
N PRO A 24 55.26 5.10 27.67
CA PRO A 24 53.96 4.83 28.25
C PRO A 24 53.11 4.10 27.20
N LYS A 25 52.77 2.84 27.46
CA LYS A 25 51.85 2.07 26.62
C LYS A 25 50.43 2.59 26.87
N ILE A 26 50.03 3.60 26.09
CA ILE A 26 48.69 4.15 26.14
C ILE A 26 47.78 3.22 25.32
N HIS A 27 47.00 2.39 26.01
CA HIS A 27 45.99 1.55 25.37
C HIS A 27 44.70 2.36 25.17
N ARG A 28 44.51 2.89 23.97
CA ARG A 28 43.26 3.57 23.59
C ARG A 28 42.31 2.58 22.91
N LEU A 29 41.16 2.35 23.52
CA LEU A 29 40.09 1.56 22.90
C LEU A 29 39.44 2.39 21.78
N VAL A 30 39.85 2.14 20.54
CA VAL A 30 39.19 2.70 19.37
C VAL A 30 37.95 1.86 19.07
N LYS A 31 36.76 2.41 19.37
CA LYS A 31 35.50 1.75 19.01
C LYS A 31 35.30 1.90 17.51
N ILE A 32 35.23 0.77 16.80
CA ILE A 32 34.90 0.75 15.38
C ILE A 32 33.38 0.99 15.27
N PRO A 33 32.93 1.94 14.43
CA PRO A 33 31.51 2.14 14.21
C PRO A 33 30.86 0.86 13.67
N PRO A 34 29.60 0.59 14.02
CA PRO A 34 28.89 -0.55 13.45
C PRO A 34 28.88 -0.46 11.92
N LYS A 35 29.01 -1.61 11.26
CA LYS A 35 29.00 -1.67 9.79
C LYS A 35 27.69 -1.04 9.29
N PRO A 36 27.72 -0.13 8.30
CA PRO A 36 26.50 0.44 7.76
C PRO A 36 25.60 -0.66 7.22
N PHE A 37 24.28 -0.44 7.29
CA PHE A 37 23.32 -1.33 6.68
C PHE A 37 23.68 -1.56 5.20
N PRO A 38 23.53 -2.79 4.68
CA PRO A 38 23.73 -3.02 3.26
C PRO A 38 22.84 -2.07 2.47
N LEU A 39 23.41 -1.42 1.45
CA LEU A 39 22.64 -0.60 0.54
C LEU A 39 21.55 -1.48 -0.06
N GLY A 40 20.30 -1.09 0.14
CA GLY A 40 19.17 -1.78 -0.46
C GLY A 40 19.31 -1.79 -1.99
N TYR A 41 18.87 -2.86 -2.62
CA TYR A 41 18.82 -2.91 -4.08
C TYR A 41 17.85 -1.84 -4.57
N ALA A 42 18.39 -0.80 -5.22
CA ALA A 42 17.58 0.18 -5.92
C ALA A 42 16.85 -0.54 -7.07
N LYS A 43 15.55 -0.27 -7.20
CA LYS A 43 14.80 -0.69 -8.38
C LYS A 43 15.35 0.04 -9.60
N GLU A 44 15.27 -0.61 -10.75
CA GLU A 44 15.54 0.06 -12.02
C GLU A 44 14.59 1.27 -12.17
N LYS A 45 15.11 2.38 -12.68
CA LYS A 45 14.38 3.66 -12.78
C LYS A 45 13.04 3.50 -13.51
N ALA A 46 13.01 2.75 -14.61
CA ALA A 46 11.79 2.49 -15.37
C ALA A 46 10.73 1.71 -14.56
N VAL A 47 11.16 0.77 -13.73
CA VAL A 47 10.26 0.00 -12.84
C VAL A 47 9.72 0.89 -11.73
N TYR A 48 10.57 1.75 -11.17
CA TYR A 48 10.16 2.70 -10.14
C TYR A 48 9.12 3.70 -10.68
N GLU A 49 9.39 4.33 -11.82
CA GLU A 49 8.47 5.30 -12.44
C GLU A 49 7.13 4.67 -12.83
N TYR A 50 7.14 3.44 -13.34
CA TYR A 50 5.94 2.67 -13.60
C TYR A 50 5.13 2.44 -12.32
N ASP A 51 5.79 1.91 -11.27
CA ASP A 51 5.15 1.63 -9.98
C ASP A 51 4.53 2.91 -9.37
N GLU A 52 5.22 4.05 -9.45
CA GLU A 52 4.71 5.33 -8.94
C GLU A 52 3.50 5.83 -9.74
N LYS A 53 3.50 5.71 -11.07
CA LYS A 53 2.34 6.08 -11.91
C LYS A 53 1.12 5.21 -11.61
N ILE A 54 1.30 3.90 -11.47
CA ILE A 54 0.21 2.98 -11.13
C ILE A 54 -0.35 3.30 -9.74
N LYS A 55 0.51 3.52 -8.74
CA LYS A 55 0.06 3.92 -7.40
C LYS A 55 -0.69 5.25 -7.41
N ALA A 56 -0.28 6.21 -8.23
CA ALA A 56 -0.98 7.48 -8.35
C ALA A 56 -2.39 7.26 -8.91
N LEU A 57 -2.53 6.44 -9.95
CA LEU A 57 -3.82 6.04 -10.51
C LEU A 57 -4.68 5.28 -9.51
N ASP A 58 -4.11 4.34 -8.74
CA ASP A 58 -4.82 3.60 -7.69
C ASP A 58 -5.39 4.53 -6.60
N LYS A 59 -4.64 5.58 -6.23
CA LYS A 59 -5.10 6.58 -5.27
C LYS A 59 -6.24 7.44 -5.84
N LEU A 60 -6.12 7.85 -7.10
CA LEU A 60 -7.17 8.61 -7.77
C LEU A 60 -8.45 7.78 -7.88
N GLU A 61 -8.35 6.53 -8.33
CA GLU A 61 -9.49 5.60 -8.41
C GLU A 61 -10.20 5.47 -7.06
N ALA A 62 -9.46 5.24 -5.97
CA ALA A 62 -10.04 5.15 -4.63
C ALA A 62 -10.74 6.45 -4.19
N GLN A 63 -10.17 7.61 -4.52
CA GLN A 63 -10.77 8.91 -4.21
C GLN A 63 -12.06 9.14 -5.02
N THR A 64 -12.05 8.84 -6.31
CA THR A 64 -13.23 9.01 -7.18
C THR A 64 -14.38 8.12 -6.72
N ILE A 65 -14.11 6.86 -6.37
CA ILE A 65 -15.12 5.95 -5.84
C ILE A 65 -15.68 6.45 -4.50
N MET A 66 -14.82 6.96 -3.61
CA MET A 66 -15.27 7.57 -2.36
C MET A 66 -16.20 8.78 -2.61
N GLN A 67 -15.83 9.66 -3.53
CA GLN A 67 -16.65 10.82 -3.90
C GLN A 67 -18.00 10.42 -4.50
N LEU A 68 -18.04 9.42 -5.38
CA LEU A 68 -19.29 8.88 -5.92
C LEU A 68 -20.20 8.35 -4.80
N LYS A 69 -19.61 7.69 -3.80
CA LYS A 69 -20.36 7.14 -2.66
C LYS A 69 -20.89 8.25 -1.75
N GLU A 70 -20.10 9.28 -1.49
CA GLU A 70 -20.55 10.47 -0.75
C GLU A 70 -21.68 11.21 -1.49
N ASN A 71 -21.58 11.31 -2.81
CA ASN A 71 -22.64 11.88 -3.66
C ASN A 71 -23.94 11.05 -3.63
N LEU A 72 -23.85 9.73 -3.53
CA LEU A 72 -25.03 8.88 -3.35
C LEU A 72 -25.67 9.11 -1.97
N LEU A 73 -24.88 9.07 -0.91
CA LEU A 73 -25.36 9.27 0.47
C LEU A 73 -26.01 10.65 0.67
N SER A 74 -25.43 11.69 0.07
CA SER A 74 -26.02 13.03 0.11
C SER A 74 -27.35 13.10 -0.63
N LYS A 75 -27.45 12.51 -1.83
CA LYS A 75 -28.73 12.45 -2.56
C LYS A 75 -29.82 11.71 -1.79
N ASP A 76 -29.47 10.59 -1.15
CA ASP A 76 -30.41 9.83 -0.34
C ASP A 76 -30.85 10.62 0.92
N ALA A 77 -29.94 11.40 1.52
CA ALA A 77 -30.25 12.26 2.66
C ALA A 77 -31.15 13.46 2.31
N PHE A 78 -31.11 13.94 1.05
CA PHE A 78 -31.92 15.07 0.56
C PHE A 78 -33.23 14.63 -0.12
N SER A 79 -33.56 13.33 -0.16
CA SER A 79 -34.82 12.89 -0.76
C SER A 79 -36.01 13.52 -0.03
N SER A 80 -36.90 14.15 -0.81
CA SER A 80 -38.11 14.81 -0.31
C SER A 80 -39.23 13.84 0.04
N HIS A 81 -39.10 12.58 -0.35
CA HIS A 81 -40.13 11.56 -0.22
C HIS A 81 -39.95 10.72 1.05
N LYS A 82 -41.06 10.32 1.67
CA LYS A 82 -41.01 9.47 2.85
C LYS A 82 -40.49 8.09 2.50
N THR A 83 -39.53 7.60 3.27
CA THR A 83 -39.09 6.20 3.19
C THR A 83 -39.95 5.30 4.06
N VAL A 84 -39.93 3.99 3.77
CA VAL A 84 -40.67 2.97 4.54
C VAL A 84 -40.37 3.06 6.04
N SER A 85 -39.14 3.38 6.40
CA SER A 85 -38.66 3.57 7.79
C SER A 85 -39.27 4.77 8.51
N GLN A 86 -39.83 5.73 7.77
CA GLN A 86 -40.39 6.99 8.31
C GLN A 86 -41.91 6.91 8.52
N ILE A 87 -42.53 5.77 8.19
CA ILE A 87 -43.98 5.56 8.25
C ILE A 87 -44.47 5.33 9.70
N ASP A 88 -43.60 4.89 10.61
CA ASP A 88 -43.94 4.55 12.00
C ASP A 88 -44.50 5.73 12.82
N GLY A 89 -44.26 6.97 12.38
CA GLY A 89 -44.71 8.19 13.06
C GLY A 89 -46.04 8.77 12.59
N VAL A 90 -46.73 8.14 11.63
CA VAL A 90 -47.96 8.71 11.06
C VAL A 90 -49.19 8.33 11.91
N PRO A 91 -50.02 9.30 12.34
CA PRO A 91 -51.13 9.03 13.25
C PRO A 91 -52.21 8.14 12.60
N LEU A 92 -52.61 7.08 13.31
CA LEU A 92 -53.77 6.26 12.97
C LEU A 92 -55.06 6.87 13.58
N PRO A 93 -56.23 6.73 12.95
CA PRO A 93 -56.55 5.96 11.74
C PRO A 93 -56.42 6.76 10.44
N TYR A 94 -56.06 6.08 9.35
CA TYR A 94 -55.90 6.68 8.03
C TYR A 94 -57.25 6.85 7.30
N SER A 95 -57.43 8.00 6.66
CA SER A 95 -58.45 8.17 5.63
C SER A 95 -57.98 7.56 4.30
N LYS A 96 -58.90 7.04 3.48
CA LYS A 96 -58.57 6.41 2.18
C LYS A 96 -57.72 7.32 1.28
N MET A 97 -58.06 8.62 1.20
CA MET A 97 -57.30 9.60 0.42
C MET A 97 -55.88 9.82 0.97
N SER A 98 -55.76 9.94 2.31
CA SER A 98 -54.44 10.10 2.95
C SER A 98 -53.55 8.87 2.81
N LEU A 99 -54.14 7.67 2.75
CA LEU A 99 -53.41 6.43 2.53
C LEU A 99 -52.89 6.32 1.10
N GLU A 100 -53.72 6.68 0.11
CA GLU A 100 -53.33 6.67 -1.30
C GLU A 100 -52.21 7.68 -1.60
N GLU A 101 -52.26 8.87 -1.00
CA GLU A 101 -51.21 9.88 -1.08
C GLU A 101 -49.91 9.40 -0.43
N LEU A 102 -49.99 8.83 0.78
CA LEU A 102 -48.84 8.26 1.48
C LEU A 102 -48.19 7.12 0.68
N LEU A 103 -49.00 6.23 0.10
CA LEU A 103 -48.51 5.11 -0.70
C LEU A 103 -47.79 5.61 -1.96
N LYS A 104 -48.34 6.62 -2.64
CA LYS A 104 -47.68 7.24 -3.80
C LYS A 104 -46.35 7.88 -3.42
N ASP A 105 -46.31 8.60 -2.31
CA ASP A 105 -45.11 9.27 -1.79
C ASP A 105 -44.00 8.27 -1.41
N VAL A 106 -44.38 7.16 -0.76
CA VAL A 106 -43.44 6.08 -0.40
C VAL A 106 -42.93 5.36 -1.65
N LEU A 107 -43.81 5.08 -2.62
CA LEU A 107 -43.41 4.46 -3.87
C LEU A 107 -42.46 5.36 -4.66
N SER A 108 -42.71 6.68 -4.73
CA SER A 108 -41.78 7.61 -5.40
C SER A 108 -40.43 7.64 -4.68
N GLY A 109 -40.41 7.70 -3.35
CA GLY A 109 -39.17 7.65 -2.57
C GLY A 109 -38.36 6.37 -2.80
N VAL A 110 -39.01 5.20 -2.79
CA VAL A 110 -38.34 3.91 -3.08
C VAL A 110 -37.79 3.87 -4.51
N MET A 111 -38.57 4.36 -5.49
CA MET A 111 -38.14 4.41 -6.89
C MET A 111 -36.95 5.36 -7.08
N GLU A 112 -36.92 6.50 -6.40
CA GLU A 112 -35.79 7.43 -6.44
C GLU A 112 -34.52 6.83 -5.86
N ILE A 113 -34.60 6.21 -4.68
CA ILE A 113 -33.44 5.56 -4.04
C ILE A 113 -32.89 4.47 -4.95
N LYS A 114 -33.75 3.61 -5.50
CA LYS A 114 -33.32 2.57 -6.44
C LYS A 114 -32.78 3.15 -7.75
N GLY A 115 -33.38 4.21 -8.27
CA GLY A 115 -32.86 4.94 -9.41
C GLY A 115 -31.45 5.48 -9.17
N ASN A 116 -31.21 6.09 -8.00
CA ASN A 116 -29.91 6.59 -7.59
C ASN A 116 -28.88 5.48 -7.41
N GLU A 117 -29.25 4.34 -6.81
CA GLU A 117 -28.40 3.15 -6.70
C GLU A 117 -27.98 2.64 -8.10
N PHE A 118 -28.91 2.55 -9.05
CA PHE A 118 -28.58 2.11 -10.41
C PHE A 118 -27.65 3.08 -11.13
N LEU A 119 -27.89 4.39 -11.00
CA LEU A 119 -27.02 5.42 -11.55
C LEU A 119 -25.62 5.36 -10.92
N PHE A 120 -25.53 5.15 -9.60
CA PHE A 120 -24.26 4.97 -8.92
C PHE A 120 -23.50 3.76 -9.46
N ASN A 121 -24.15 2.59 -9.56
CA ASN A 121 -23.52 1.37 -10.08
C ASN A 121 -23.04 1.55 -11.54
N ALA A 122 -23.82 2.24 -12.37
CA ALA A 122 -23.43 2.54 -13.75
C ALA A 122 -22.21 3.46 -13.80
N ASN A 123 -22.20 4.53 -13.00
CA ASN A 123 -21.08 5.47 -12.93
C ASN A 123 -19.82 4.81 -12.36
N GLU A 124 -19.94 3.99 -11.31
CA GLU A 124 -18.84 3.22 -10.75
C GLU A 124 -18.23 2.29 -11.80
N ALA A 125 -19.05 1.60 -12.59
CA ALA A 125 -18.56 0.72 -13.66
C ALA A 125 -17.85 1.51 -14.77
N VAL A 126 -18.34 2.70 -15.13
CA VAL A 126 -17.70 3.58 -16.12
C VAL A 126 -16.33 4.03 -15.62
N GLU A 127 -16.23 4.48 -14.36
CA GLU A 127 -14.96 4.90 -13.77
C GLU A 127 -14.00 3.71 -13.59
N GLU A 128 -14.47 2.55 -13.14
CA GLU A 128 -13.63 1.35 -13.04
C GLU A 128 -13.03 0.99 -14.40
N LEU A 129 -13.81 1.12 -15.48
CA LEU A 129 -13.30 0.89 -16.84
C LEU A 129 -12.33 1.99 -17.28
N SER A 130 -12.62 3.27 -17.01
CA SER A 130 -11.75 4.40 -17.37
C SER A 130 -10.35 4.23 -16.75
N PHE A 131 -10.27 3.93 -15.45
CA PHE A 131 -9.00 3.69 -14.76
C PHE A 131 -8.27 2.45 -15.27
N LYS A 132 -8.99 1.37 -15.65
CA LYS A 132 -8.37 0.19 -16.28
C LYS A 132 -7.75 0.54 -17.63
N PHE A 133 -8.40 1.38 -18.43
CA PHE A 133 -7.85 1.87 -19.69
C PHE A 133 -6.62 2.74 -19.45
N GLU A 134 -6.68 3.69 -18.51
CA GLU A 134 -5.54 4.54 -18.19
C GLU A 134 -4.32 3.72 -17.73
N LYS A 135 -4.53 2.74 -16.84
CA LYS A 135 -3.47 1.82 -16.39
C LYS A 135 -2.90 0.98 -17.53
N ALA A 136 -3.71 0.63 -18.53
CA ALA A 136 -3.26 -0.13 -19.69
C ALA A 136 -2.42 0.71 -20.67
N ILE A 137 -2.65 2.02 -20.73
CA ILE A 137 -1.87 2.96 -21.55
C ILE A 137 -0.47 3.18 -20.94
N VAL A 138 -0.32 3.05 -19.62
CA VAL A 138 0.99 3.21 -18.96
C VAL A 138 1.99 2.17 -19.49
N PRO A 139 3.12 2.58 -20.08
CA PRO A 139 4.08 1.67 -20.68
C PRO A 139 4.70 0.76 -19.62
N ARG A 140 4.51 -0.55 -19.79
CA ARG A 140 4.94 -1.55 -18.81
C ARG A 140 6.39 -1.99 -19.05
N PRO A 141 7.26 -1.95 -18.03
CA PRO A 141 8.64 -2.40 -18.17
C PRO A 141 8.72 -3.91 -18.39
N VAL A 142 9.65 -4.35 -19.26
CA VAL A 142 9.80 -5.75 -19.71
C VAL A 142 9.97 -6.73 -18.55
N VAL A 143 10.66 -6.32 -17.49
CA VAL A 143 10.91 -7.11 -16.27
C VAL A 143 9.61 -7.59 -15.60
N ARG A 144 8.49 -6.88 -15.80
CA ARG A 144 7.20 -7.23 -15.21
C ARG A 144 6.43 -8.30 -16.03
N GLY A 145 6.86 -8.62 -17.23
CA GLY A 145 6.25 -9.64 -18.11
C GLY A 145 5.00 -9.16 -18.86
N SER A 146 4.09 -10.08 -19.19
CA SER A 146 2.82 -9.76 -19.87
C SER A 146 1.83 -9.03 -18.95
N PRO A 147 1.01 -8.09 -19.48
CA PRO A 147 0.01 -7.39 -18.70
C PRO A 147 -0.96 -8.36 -18.01
N PRO A 148 -1.38 -8.07 -16.76
CA PRO A 148 -2.41 -8.86 -16.10
C PRO A 148 -3.72 -8.76 -16.89
N ARG A 149 -4.41 -9.89 -17.05
CA ARG A 149 -5.73 -9.94 -17.67
C ARG A 149 -6.76 -9.52 -16.62
N TYR A 150 -7.60 -8.53 -16.92
CA TYR A 150 -8.68 -8.15 -16.02
C TYR A 150 -9.77 -9.23 -16.03
N GLU A 151 -10.12 -9.74 -14.86
CA GLU A 151 -11.23 -10.68 -14.72
C GLU A 151 -12.55 -9.90 -14.70
N LEU A 152 -13.49 -10.34 -15.54
CA LEU A 152 -14.86 -9.83 -15.53
C LEU A 152 -15.56 -10.44 -14.30
N LYS A 153 -15.94 -9.59 -13.33
CA LYS A 153 -16.55 -10.02 -12.06
C LYS A 153 -17.84 -10.84 -12.22
N ASN A 154 -18.45 -10.87 -13.42
CA ASN A 154 -19.71 -11.56 -13.70
C ASN A 154 -19.71 -12.31 -15.05
N ASP A 155 -18.61 -12.95 -15.44
CA ASP A 155 -18.62 -13.75 -16.68
C ASP A 155 -19.47 -15.03 -16.49
N PRO A 156 -20.63 -15.17 -17.15
CA PRO A 156 -21.46 -16.37 -17.03
C PRO A 156 -20.75 -17.66 -17.51
N ARG A 157 -19.60 -17.55 -18.18
CA ARG A 157 -18.74 -18.67 -18.59
C ARG A 157 -17.77 -19.15 -17.52
N ALA A 158 -17.51 -18.37 -16.47
CA ALA A 158 -16.46 -18.65 -15.48
C ALA A 158 -16.77 -19.84 -14.54
N THR A 159 -18.01 -20.35 -14.52
CA THR A 159 -18.41 -21.51 -13.71
C THR A 159 -17.85 -22.85 -14.19
N THR A 160 -17.13 -22.92 -15.31
CA THR A 160 -16.65 -24.19 -15.89
C THR A 160 -15.13 -24.40 -15.90
N SER A 161 -14.34 -23.55 -15.26
CA SER A 161 -12.88 -23.57 -15.39
C SER A 161 -12.13 -23.69 -14.05
N SER A 162 -12.44 -24.71 -13.24
CA SER A 162 -11.53 -25.12 -12.15
C SER A 162 -11.50 -26.64 -11.95
N LYS A 163 -10.78 -27.35 -12.83
CA LYS A 163 -10.10 -28.62 -12.52
C LYS A 163 -9.31 -29.13 -13.73
N SER A 164 -8.02 -28.80 -13.77
CA SER A 164 -7.00 -29.52 -14.57
C SER A 164 -5.64 -28.96 -14.18
N ARG A 165 -4.61 -29.69 -13.75
CA ARG A 165 -4.38 -31.11 -13.43
C ARG A 165 -3.20 -31.05 -12.44
N LYS A 166 -3.29 -31.68 -11.27
CA LYS A 166 -2.09 -32.03 -10.50
C LYS A 166 -1.32 -33.05 -11.34
N SER A 167 -0.16 -32.67 -11.89
CA SER A 167 0.77 -33.61 -12.50
C SER A 167 1.33 -34.50 -11.38
N ILE A 168 0.84 -35.73 -11.33
CA ILE A 168 1.47 -36.81 -10.57
C ILE A 168 2.72 -37.19 -11.37
N MET A 169 3.89 -36.77 -10.89
CA MET A 169 5.17 -37.31 -11.34
C MET A 169 5.31 -38.70 -10.72
N LEU A 170 5.02 -39.75 -11.50
CA LEU A 170 5.41 -41.11 -11.15
C LEU A 170 6.93 -41.25 -11.25
N SER A 171 7.54 -41.64 -10.15
CA SER A 171 8.89 -42.15 -10.06
C SER A 171 9.03 -43.43 -10.87
N ASN A 172 9.91 -43.45 -11.87
CA ASN A 172 10.42 -44.69 -12.43
C ASN A 172 11.81 -44.95 -11.89
N SER A 173 11.85 -45.93 -10.98
CA SER A 173 13.00 -46.76 -10.69
C SER A 173 13.46 -47.44 -11.98
N THR A 174 14.73 -47.28 -12.34
CA THR A 174 15.43 -48.21 -13.22
C THR A 174 16.72 -48.63 -12.54
N ASN A 175 16.69 -49.85 -11.99
CA ASN A 175 17.88 -50.66 -11.77
C ASN A 175 18.64 -50.80 -13.09
N LYS A 176 19.96 -50.57 -13.05
CA LYS A 176 20.99 -51.41 -13.65
C LYS A 176 22.32 -51.08 -12.99
#